data_AF-A0A511VD79-F1
#
_entry.id   AF-A0A511VD79-F1
#
_cell.length_a   1.000
_cell.length_b   1.000
_cell.length_c   1.000
_cell.angle_alpha   90.00
_cell.angle_beta   90.00
_cell.angle_gamma   90.00
#
_symmetry.space_group_name_H-M   'P 1'
#
loop_
_entity.id
_entity.type
_entity.pdbx_description
1 polymer ?
#
loop_
_entity_poly.entity_id
_entity_poly.type
_entity_poly.pdbx_seq_one_letter_code
_entity_poly.pdbx_strand_id
1 'polypeptide(L)'
;MKKYDQANVQILFDLFSWKKRAGEIVRFEITERDRYWVISFISYSMTSSYEHTFASFTGDSHDELYTWALTLLTDFTLRLDKNEASLLAPLAASTEASTQAFL
;
A
#
# COMPACT_ATOMS: atom_id res chain seq x y z
N MET A 1 21.59 -0.36 -5.43
CA MET A 1 20.65 -0.15 -4.30
C MET A 1 21.05 -1.07 -3.16
N LYS A 2 21.22 -0.52 -1.95
CA LYS A 2 21.72 -1.28 -0.80
C LYS A 2 20.57 -2.11 -0.22
N LYS A 3 20.85 -3.30 0.34
CA LYS A 3 19.83 -4.20 0.92
C LYS A 3 18.95 -3.52 1.99
N TYR A 4 19.44 -2.46 2.63
CA TYR A 4 18.68 -1.64 3.58
C TYR A 4 17.53 -0.85 2.91
N ASP A 5 17.70 -0.40 1.67
CA ASP A 5 16.66 0.33 0.92
C ASP A 5 15.45 -0.59 0.66
N GLN A 6 15.71 -1.89 0.43
CA GLN A 6 14.66 -2.87 0.14
C GLN A 6 13.87 -3.31 1.38
N ALA A 7 14.51 -3.45 2.54
CA ALA A 7 13.82 -3.78 3.79
C ALA A 7 12.88 -2.65 4.24
N ASN A 8 13.29 -1.40 4.06
CA ASN A 8 12.47 -0.23 4.37
C ASN A 8 11.23 -0.14 3.47
N VAL A 9 11.37 -0.51 2.18
CA VAL A 9 10.24 -0.54 1.23
C VAL A 9 9.22 -1.62 1.59
N GLN A 10 9.66 -2.80 2.03
CA GLN A 10 8.72 -3.87 2.41
C GLN A 10 7.89 -3.48 3.64
N ILE A 11 8.51 -2.91 4.66
CA ILE A 11 7.80 -2.41 5.85
C ILE A 11 6.79 -1.34 5.45
N LEU A 12 7.17 -0.45 4.52
CA LEU A 12 6.27 0.59 4.02
C LEU A 12 5.06 0.01 3.27
N PHE A 13 5.25 -1.06 2.50
CA PHE A 13 4.15 -1.79 1.84
C PHE A 13 3.22 -2.47 2.85
N ASP A 14 3.76 -3.02 3.94
CA ASP A 14 2.96 -3.62 5.00
C ASP A 14 2.12 -2.55 5.72
N LEU A 15 2.70 -1.37 5.96
CA LEU A 15 1.98 -0.20 6.51
C LEU A 15 0.87 0.27 5.57
N PHE A 16 1.14 0.40 4.26
CA PHE A 16 0.12 0.75 3.27
C PHE A 16 -1.02 -0.27 3.25
N SER A 17 -0.70 -1.57 3.28
CA SER A 17 -1.68 -2.65 3.35
C SER A 17 -2.55 -2.56 4.59
N TRP A 18 -1.94 -2.28 5.75
CA TRP A 18 -2.67 -2.13 7.00
C TRP A 18 -3.62 -0.92 6.96
N LYS A 19 -3.15 0.23 6.47
CA LYS A 19 -3.99 1.43 6.32
C LYS A 19 -5.14 1.20 5.36
N LYS A 20 -4.89 0.54 4.23
CA LYS A 20 -5.94 0.22 3.26
C LYS A 20 -7.00 -0.73 3.83
N ARG A 21 -6.59 -1.77 4.58
CA ARG A 21 -7.52 -2.69 5.27
C ARG A 21 -8.34 -2.01 6.36
N ALA A 22 -7.81 -0.96 6.99
CA ALA A 22 -8.55 -0.13 7.93
C ALA A 22 -9.56 0.81 7.23
N GLY A 23 -9.64 0.79 5.89
CA GLY A 23 -10.49 1.70 5.12
C GLY A 23 -9.92 3.12 5.01
N GLU A 24 -8.67 3.33 5.42
CA GLU A 24 -7.99 4.63 5.31
C GLU A 24 -7.43 4.83 3.90
N ILE A 25 -7.34 6.08 3.50
CA ILE A 25 -6.72 6.51 2.26
C ILE A 25 -5.30 6.97 2.59
N VAL A 26 -4.33 6.53 1.79
CA VAL A 26 -2.93 6.95 1.89
C VAL A 26 -2.65 8.03 0.86
N ARG A 27 -2.09 9.16 1.30
CA ARG A 27 -1.50 10.19 0.45
C ARG A 27 -0.05 10.44 0.87
N PHE A 28 0.69 11.19 0.06
CA PHE A 28 1.99 11.71 0.46
C PHE A 28 2.03 13.22 0.32
N GLU A 29 2.86 13.86 1.14
CA GLU A 29 3.17 15.28 1.08
C GLU A 29 4.67 15.46 1.07
N ILE A 30 5.15 16.41 0.27
CA ILE A 30 6.57 16.75 0.18
C ILE A 30 6.74 18.18 0.69
N THR A 31 7.63 18.37 1.65
CA THR A 31 7.90 19.66 2.27
C THR A 31 9.39 19.96 2.23
N GLU A 32 9.74 21.18 1.82
CA GLU A 32 11.11 21.67 1.92
C GLU A 32 11.48 21.95 3.38
N ARG A 33 12.64 21.47 3.81
CA ARG A 33 13.31 21.84 5.05
C ARG A 33 14.64 22.48 4.66
N ASP A 34 15.17 23.37 5.50
CA ASP A 34 16.34 24.24 5.24
C ASP A 34 17.36 23.79 4.18
N ARG A 35 17.77 22.51 4.17
CA ARG A 35 18.75 21.97 3.21
C ARG A 35 18.35 20.63 2.57
N TYR A 36 17.14 20.16 2.79
CA TYR A 36 16.69 18.85 2.31
C TYR A 36 15.18 18.81 2.18
N TRP A 37 14.69 17.89 1.36
CA TRP A 37 13.26 17.67 1.19
C TRP A 37 12.81 16.51 2.09
N VAL A 38 11.60 16.62 2.63
CA VAL A 38 10.98 15.55 3.41
C VAL A 38 9.71 15.12 2.72
N ILE A 39 9.58 13.84 2.44
CA ILE A 39 8.31 13.23 2.06
C ILE A 39 7.70 12.53 3.26
N SER A 40 6.40 12.76 3.49
CA SER A 40 5.62 12.14 4.56
C SER A 40 4.42 11.41 3.96
N PHE A 41 4.24 10.16 4.36
CA PHE A 41 3.05 9.38 4.04
C PHE A 41 2.02 9.54 5.15
N ILE A 42 0.84 9.98 4.75
CA ILE A 42 -0.25 10.37 5.63
C ILE A 42 -1.44 9.48 5.31
N SER A 43 -2.03 8.91 6.35
CA SER A 43 -3.30 8.22 6.24
C SER A 43 -4.43 9.06 6.83
N TYR A 44 -5.59 9.02 6.19
CA TYR A 44 -6.78 9.70 6.68
C TYR A 44 -8.03 8.85 6.42
N SER A 45 -9.06 9.07 7.23
CA SER A 45 -10.37 8.44 7.07
C SER A 45 -11.35 9.44 6.49
N MET A 46 -12.32 8.97 5.69
CA MET A 46 -13.45 9.80 5.25
C MET A 46 -14.46 10.08 6.37
N THR A 47 -14.37 9.35 7.48
CA THR A 47 -15.30 9.45 8.62
C THR A 47 -14.73 10.22 9.81
N SER A 48 -13.46 10.62 9.75
CA SER A 48 -12.77 11.33 10.83
C SER A 48 -11.86 12.40 10.26
N SER A 49 -11.79 13.57 10.90
CA SER A 49 -10.86 14.63 10.54
C SER A 49 -9.41 14.36 10.97
N TYR A 50 -9.13 13.20 11.56
CA TYR A 50 -7.80 12.85 12.01
C TYR A 50 -6.93 12.36 10.84
N GLU A 51 -5.82 13.06 10.62
CA GLU A 51 -4.77 12.66 9.70
C GLU A 51 -3.58 12.12 10.51
N HIS A 52 -2.97 11.03 10.03
CA HIS A 52 -1.87 10.36 10.71
C HIS A 52 -0.67 10.20 9.78
N THR A 53 0.43 10.87 10.09
CA THR A 53 1.72 10.63 9.44
C THR A 53 2.33 9.35 10.00
N PHE A 54 2.49 8.33 9.17
CA PHE A 54 2.99 7.02 9.63
C PHE A 54 4.39 6.68 9.12
N ALA A 55 4.93 7.41 8.15
CA ALA A 55 6.30 7.28 7.68
C ALA A 55 6.78 8.58 7.05
N SER A 56 8.05 8.92 7.27
CA SER A 56 8.70 10.08 6.63
C SER A 56 10.13 9.75 6.22
N PHE A 57 10.56 10.30 5.08
CA PHE A 57 11.88 10.11 4.51
C PHE A 57 12.46 11.43 4.02
N THR A 58 13.78 11.56 4.05
CA THR A 58 14.50 12.72 3.53
C THR A 58 15.05 12.43 2.14
N GLY A 59 15.12 13.44 1.28
CA GLY A 59 15.75 13.37 -0.04
C GLY A 59 16.40 14.68 -0.44
N ASP A 60 17.17 14.64 -1.53
CA ASP A 60 17.99 15.77 -1.97
C ASP A 60 17.19 16.75 -2.84
N SER A 61 16.14 16.29 -3.52
CA SER A 61 15.26 17.13 -4.35
C SER A 61 13.79 16.73 -4.29
N HIS A 62 12.90 17.71 -4.55
CA HIS A 62 11.47 17.48 -4.65
C HIS A 62 11.12 16.45 -5.73
N ASP A 63 11.68 16.60 -6.93
CA ASP A 63 11.35 15.77 -8.09
C ASP A 63 11.78 14.31 -7.91
N GLU A 64 12.90 14.08 -7.24
CA GLU A 64 13.34 12.73 -6.85
C GLU A 64 12.32 12.07 -5.92
N LEU A 65 11.94 12.76 -4.83
CA LEU A 65 10.99 12.24 -3.86
C LEU A 65 9.60 12.02 -4.48
N TYR A 66 9.16 12.93 -5.35
CA TYR A 66 7.88 12.83 -6.06
C TYR A 66 7.86 11.61 -6.99
N THR A 67 8.89 11.47 -7.82
CA THR A 67 9.02 10.33 -8.75
C THR A 67 9.08 9.02 -7.98
N TRP A 68 9.89 8.95 -6.93
CA TRP A 68 10.02 7.78 -6.06
C TRP A 68 8.68 7.39 -5.43
N ALA A 69 7.93 8.34 -4.88
CA ALA A 69 6.63 8.10 -4.25
C ALA A 69 5.58 7.59 -5.23
N LEU A 70 5.54 8.15 -6.44
CA LEU A 70 4.64 7.68 -7.49
C LEU A 70 4.96 6.25 -7.92
N THR A 71 6.23 5.92 -8.15
CA THR A 71 6.64 4.56 -8.47
C THR A 71 6.26 3.60 -7.34
N LEU A 72 6.52 4.00 -6.08
CA LEU A 72 6.21 3.20 -4.90
C LEU A 72 4.72 2.90 -4.77
N LEU A 73 3.85 3.91 -4.89
CA LEU A 73 2.40 3.74 -4.80
C LEU A 73 1.83 2.96 -5.98
N THR A 74 2.37 3.16 -7.19
CA THR A 74 1.97 2.39 -8.38
C THR A 74 2.33 0.91 -8.21
N ASP A 75 3.54 0.61 -7.76
CA ASP A 75 3.98 -0.75 -7.46
C ASP A 75 3.13 -1.38 -6.36
N PHE A 76 2.77 -0.61 -5.34
CA PHE A 76 1.88 -1.07 -4.27
C PHE A 76 0.52 -1.47 -4.82
N THR A 77 -0.13 -0.62 -5.61
CA THR A 77 -1.42 -0.92 -6.24
C THR A 77 -1.34 -2.17 -7.11
N LEU A 78 -0.33 -2.28 -7.98
CA LEU A 78 -0.15 -3.45 -8.84
C LEU A 78 0.06 -4.75 -8.04
N ARG A 79 0.72 -4.70 -6.87
CA ARG A 79 0.90 -5.88 -6.02
C ARG A 79 -0.34 -6.19 -5.20
N LEU A 80 -1.06 -5.17 -4.73
CA LEU A 80 -2.30 -5.34 -4.01
C LEU A 80 -3.35 -6.01 -4.92
N ASP A 81 -3.51 -5.52 -6.15
CA ASP A 81 -4.44 -6.08 -7.13
C ASP A 81 -4.11 -7.55 -7.45
N LYS A 82 -2.82 -7.90 -7.57
CA LYS A 82 -2.39 -9.30 -7.75
C LYS A 82 -2.76 -10.19 -6.56
N ASN A 83 -2.57 -9.68 -5.33
CA ASN A 83 -2.88 -10.43 -4.12
C ASN A 83 -4.39 -10.56 -3.90
N GLU A 84 -5.19 -9.55 -4.23
CA GLU A 84 -6.65 -9.64 -4.18
C GLU A 84 -7.20 -10.57 -5.27
N ALA A 85 -6.63 -10.54 -6.49
CA ALA A 85 -6.98 -11.50 -7.54
C ALA A 85 -6.67 -12.95 -7.15
N SER A 86 -5.61 -13.20 -6.37
CA SER A 86 -5.32 -14.53 -5.81
C SER A 86 -6.26 -14.98 -4.69
N LEU A 87 -7.01 -14.06 -4.06
CA LEU A 87 -8.02 -14.41 -3.05
C LEU A 87 -9.40 -14.74 -3.68
N LEU A 88 -9.59 -14.49 -4.97
CA LEU A 88 -10.83 -14.79 -5.72
C LEU A 88 -10.80 -16.16 -6.44
N ALA A 89 -9.72 -16.94 -6.32
CA ALA A 89 -9.66 -18.31 -6.81
C ALA A 89 -9.29 -19.25 -5.64
N PRO A 90 -10.08 -20.29 -5.25
CA PRO A 90 -11.20 -20.94 -5.93
C PRO A 90 -12.47 -21.09 -5.05
N LEU A 91 -13.59 -20.45 -5.40
CA LEU A 91 -14.92 -20.81 -4.87
C LEU A 91 -15.91 -21.27 -5.98
N ALA A 92 -15.39 -21.56 -7.18
CA ALA A 92 -16.19 -21.96 -8.34
C ALA A 92 -16.03 -23.43 -8.74
N ALA A 93 -15.35 -24.26 -7.94
CA ALA A 93 -15.08 -25.67 -8.28
C ALA A 93 -15.38 -26.62 -7.11
N SER A 94 -16.59 -26.53 -6.56
CA SER A 94 -17.17 -27.58 -5.71
C SER A 94 -18.68 -27.43 -5.61
N THR A 95 -19.36 -27.35 -6.75
CA THR A 95 -20.80 -27.64 -6.84
C THR A 95 -21.00 -28.54 -8.04
N GLU A 96 -20.58 -29.79 -7.91
CA GLU A 96 -21.09 -30.92 -8.71
C GLU A 96 -20.41 -32.20 -8.23
N ALA A 97 -21.05 -32.91 -7.27
CA ALA A 97 -21.08 -34.37 -7.19
C ALA A 97 -21.73 -34.84 -5.88
N SER A 98 -23.05 -35.05 -5.89
CA SER A 98 -23.67 -36.30 -5.38
C SER A 98 -25.19 -36.16 -5.42
N THR A 99 -25.77 -36.54 -6.53
CA THR A 99 -27.16 -37.01 -6.57
C THR A 99 -27.21 -38.29 -5.75
N GLN A 100 -27.67 -38.17 -4.51
CA GLN A 100 -27.84 -39.29 -3.59
C GLN A 100 -29.08 -40.07 -4.02
N ALA A 101 -28.86 -41.22 -4.66
CA ALA A 101 -29.89 -42.23 -4.86
C ALA A 101 -30.19 -42.89 -3.51
N PHE A 102 -31.43 -42.76 -3.01
CA PHE A 102 -32.07 -43.72 -2.09
C PHE A 102 -33.56 -43.39 -1.95
N LEU A 103 -34.40 -44.10 -2.72
CA LEU A 103 -35.52 -44.94 -2.28
C LEU A 103 -36.29 -45.45 -3.50
#